data_AF-A0A838PAX2-F1
#
_entry.id   AF-A0A838PAX2-F1
#
_cell.length_a   1.000
_cell.length_b   1.000
_cell.length_c   1.000
_cell.angle_alpha   90.00
_cell.angle_beta   90.00
_cell.angle_gamma   90.00
#
_symmetry.space_group_name_H-M   'P 1'
#
loop_
_entity.id
_entity.type
_entity.pdbx_description
1 polymer ?
#
loop_
_entity_poly.entity_id
_entity_poly.type
_entity_poly.pdbx_seq_one_letter_code
_entity_poly.pdbx_strand_id
1 'polypeptide(L)'
;MIRISTSIPETFDDKAEYVFRFFSMLWGIPVAISRYHPGVGKPDILYSSDQQHRHHGAVYIPFDERLYDAECLCESVQYDGHALWSRPDAEINSIDIVAGSYRLLTFLDERQVPAEARDQRGTFFSSALPAARQRTAKLPLVDHHAQ
;
A
#
# COMPACT_ATOMS: atom_id res chain seq x y z
N MET A 1 -8.93 -18.31 5.98
CA MET A 1 -7.68 -17.74 5.44
C MET A 1 -7.97 -17.20 4.06
N ILE A 2 -7.55 -15.97 3.76
CA ILE A 2 -7.75 -15.32 2.45
C ILE A 2 -6.50 -15.55 1.59
N ARG A 3 -6.68 -16.01 0.36
CA ARG A 3 -5.60 -16.20 -0.62
C ARG A 3 -5.49 -14.97 -1.51
N ILE A 4 -4.31 -14.39 -1.53
CA ILE A 4 -4.00 -13.18 -2.27
C ILE A 4 -2.96 -13.55 -3.32
N SER A 5 -3.27 -13.26 -4.58
CA SER A 5 -2.31 -13.36 -5.67
C SER A 5 -1.91 -11.97 -6.14
N THR A 6 -0.60 -11.73 -6.29
CA THR A 6 -0.06 -10.48 -6.81
C THR A 6 0.49 -10.68 -8.22
N SER A 7 0.16 -9.74 -9.11
CA SER A 7 0.68 -9.65 -10.47
C SER A 7 1.05 -8.19 -10.74
N ILE A 8 2.08 -7.75 -10.00
CA ILE A 8 2.65 -6.39 -9.98
C ILE A 8 4.18 -6.48 -10.06
N PRO A 9 4.92 -5.40 -10.37
CA PRO A 9 6.38 -5.46 -10.40
C PRO A 9 6.99 -5.87 -9.04
N GLU A 10 8.07 -6.66 -9.05
CA GLU A 10 8.76 -7.20 -7.86
C GLU A 10 9.21 -6.14 -6.86
N THR A 11 9.55 -4.94 -7.34
CA THR A 11 9.95 -3.80 -6.51
C THR A 11 8.86 -3.33 -5.53
N PHE A 12 7.60 -3.76 -5.71
CA PHE A 12 6.47 -3.40 -4.87
C PHE A 12 5.96 -4.55 -3.99
N ASP A 13 6.52 -5.77 -4.10
CA ASP A 13 6.02 -6.95 -3.37
C ASP A 13 6.03 -6.73 -1.85
N ASP A 14 7.16 -6.31 -1.28
CA ASP A 14 7.30 -6.08 0.16
C ASP A 14 6.32 -5.02 0.67
N LYS A 15 6.04 -4.00 -0.14
CA LYS A 15 5.11 -2.90 0.19
C LYS A 15 3.67 -3.38 0.18
N ALA A 16 3.29 -4.16 -0.83
CA ALA A 16 1.97 -4.78 -0.91
C ALA A 16 1.77 -5.80 0.22
N GLU A 17 2.78 -6.63 0.49
CA GLU A 17 2.76 -7.60 1.58
C GLU A 17 2.56 -6.92 2.94
N TYR A 18 3.28 -5.84 3.20
CA TYR A 18 3.10 -5.04 4.42
C TYR A 18 1.65 -4.60 4.62
N VAL A 19 1.02 -4.05 3.59
CA VAL A 19 -0.39 -3.59 3.66
C VAL A 19 -1.35 -4.76 3.85
N PHE A 20 -1.19 -5.86 3.10
CA PHE A 20 -2.07 -7.01 3.27
C PHE A 20 -1.92 -7.68 4.63
N ARG A 21 -0.72 -7.70 5.21
CA ARG A 21 -0.52 -8.15 6.59
C ARG A 21 -1.15 -7.21 7.59
N PHE A 22 -1.09 -5.90 7.37
CA PHE A 22 -1.81 -4.92 8.19
C PHE A 22 -3.32 -5.16 8.14
N PHE A 23 -3.90 -5.33 6.95
CA PHE A 23 -5.31 -5.68 6.78
C PHE A 23 -5.67 -7.00 7.44
N SER A 24 -4.83 -8.03 7.30
CA SER A 24 -5.01 -9.32 7.96
C SER A 24 -5.14 -9.20 9.48
N MET A 25 -4.32 -8.34 10.10
CA MET A 25 -4.43 -8.05 11.54
C MET A 25 -5.72 -7.32 11.89
N LEU A 26 -6.13 -6.32 11.10
CA LEU A 26 -7.38 -5.59 11.33
C LEU A 26 -8.63 -6.48 11.17
N TRP A 27 -8.62 -7.36 10.17
CA TRP A 27 -9.74 -8.27 9.92
C TRP A 27 -9.75 -9.46 10.89
N GLY A 28 -8.64 -9.76 11.56
CA GLY A 28 -8.48 -10.98 12.35
C GLY A 28 -8.49 -12.26 11.49
N ILE A 29 -8.22 -12.14 10.19
CA ILE A 29 -8.25 -13.26 9.23
C ILE A 29 -6.86 -13.44 8.63
N PRO A 30 -6.22 -14.62 8.78
CA PRO A 30 -4.92 -14.89 8.17
C PRO A 30 -4.95 -14.75 6.64
N VAL A 31 -3.88 -14.21 6.07
CA VAL A 31 -3.68 -14.10 4.62
C VAL A 31 -2.52 -14.99 4.16
N ALA A 32 -2.68 -15.61 3.00
CA ALA A 32 -1.61 -16.27 2.27
C ALA A 32 -1.35 -15.50 0.97
N ILE A 33 -0.15 -14.97 0.81
CA ILE A 33 0.22 -14.11 -0.32
C ILE A 33 1.14 -14.91 -1.24
N SER A 34 0.89 -14.85 -2.54
CA SER A 34 1.64 -15.57 -3.57
C SER A 34 1.69 -14.78 -4.86
N ARG A 35 2.66 -15.08 -5.73
CA ARG A 35 2.64 -14.56 -7.11
C ARG A 35 1.53 -15.24 -7.91
N TYR A 36 0.84 -14.45 -8.73
CA TYR A 36 -0.16 -14.96 -9.64
C TYR A 36 0.50 -15.82 -10.72
N HIS A 37 0.04 -17.05 -10.86
CA HIS A 37 0.41 -17.95 -11.95
C HIS A 37 -0.87 -18.47 -12.61
N PRO A 38 -1.05 -18.24 -13.93
CA PRO A 38 -2.22 -18.75 -14.64
C PRO A 38 -2.38 -20.26 -14.44
N GLY A 39 -3.57 -20.68 -14.01
CA GLY A 39 -3.91 -22.10 -13.80
C GLY A 39 -3.54 -22.68 -12.44
N VAL A 40 -2.92 -21.90 -11.53
CA VAL A 40 -2.54 -22.37 -10.19
C VAL A 40 -3.44 -21.74 -9.12
N GLY A 41 -4.42 -22.52 -8.65
CA GLY A 41 -5.34 -22.08 -7.60
C GLY A 41 -6.24 -20.93 -8.04
N LYS A 42 -7.33 -20.69 -7.28
CA LYS A 42 -8.16 -19.51 -7.48
C LYS A 42 -7.89 -18.55 -6.31
N PRO A 43 -7.34 -17.35 -6.54
CA PRO A 43 -7.22 -16.37 -5.47
C PRO A 43 -8.59 -15.90 -5.01
N ASP A 44 -8.68 -15.49 -3.75
CA ASP A 44 -9.85 -14.79 -3.24
C ASP A 44 -9.71 -13.28 -3.55
N ILE A 45 -8.47 -12.76 -3.57
CA ILE A 45 -8.11 -11.40 -3.99
C ILE A 45 -6.99 -11.46 -5.03
N LEU A 46 -7.15 -10.75 -6.15
CA LEU A 46 -6.11 -10.51 -7.14
C LEU A 46 -5.72 -9.02 -7.13
N TYR A 47 -4.47 -8.74 -6.80
CA TYR A 47 -3.88 -7.40 -6.91
C TYR A 47 -2.99 -7.33 -8.14
N SER A 48 -3.37 -6.55 -9.15
CA SER A 48 -2.69 -6.59 -10.44
C SER A 48 -2.78 -5.29 -11.23
N SER A 49 -1.72 -5.00 -11.99
CA SER A 49 -1.66 -3.93 -12.99
C SER A 49 -2.45 -4.24 -14.26
N ASP A 50 -2.82 -5.51 -14.48
CA ASP A 50 -3.49 -5.96 -15.69
C ASP A 50 -4.94 -6.34 -15.41
N GLN A 51 -5.87 -5.55 -15.97
CA GLN A 51 -7.30 -5.78 -15.85
C GLN A 51 -7.78 -7.04 -16.59
N GLN A 52 -6.99 -7.57 -17.54
CA GLN A 52 -7.33 -8.80 -18.26
C GLN A 52 -7.30 -10.03 -17.36
N HIS A 53 -6.58 -9.97 -16.23
CA HIS A 53 -6.53 -11.05 -15.24
C HIS A 53 -7.75 -11.08 -14.30
N ARG A 54 -8.79 -10.28 -14.54
CA ARG A 54 -10.02 -10.33 -13.73
C ARG A 54 -10.64 -11.72 -13.78
N HIS A 55 -10.50 -12.47 -12.70
CA HIS A 55 -11.10 -13.79 -12.55
C HIS A 55 -12.51 -13.71 -11.97
N HIS A 56 -13.46 -14.42 -12.58
CA HIS A 56 -14.78 -14.64 -12.01
C HIS A 56 -14.66 -15.28 -10.62
N GLY A 57 -15.10 -14.56 -9.59
CA GLY A 57 -15.12 -15.01 -8.19
C GLY A 57 -13.97 -14.52 -7.31
N ALA A 58 -12.99 -13.79 -7.85
CA ALA A 58 -11.97 -13.10 -7.07
C ALA A 58 -12.29 -11.60 -6.97
N VAL A 59 -11.97 -10.98 -5.84
CA VAL A 59 -11.97 -9.52 -5.72
C VAL A 59 -10.75 -8.98 -6.45
N TYR A 60 -10.97 -8.13 -7.45
CA TYR A 60 -9.89 -7.46 -8.18
C TYR A 60 -9.56 -6.13 -7.53
N ILE A 61 -8.28 -5.92 -7.23
CA ILE A 61 -7.74 -4.63 -6.79
C ILE A 61 -6.79 -4.13 -7.89
N PRO A 62 -7.03 -2.95 -8.48
CA PRO A 62 -6.11 -2.38 -9.46
C PRO A 62 -4.81 -1.97 -8.79
N PHE A 63 -3.70 -2.07 -9.52
CA PHE A 63 -2.41 -1.52 -9.11
C PHE A 63 -2.15 -0.18 -9.79
N ASP A 64 -1.81 0.84 -9.01
CA ASP A 64 -1.38 2.16 -9.49
C ASP A 64 0.02 2.48 -8.97
N GLU A 65 1.03 2.28 -9.82
CA GLU A 65 2.44 2.52 -9.50
C GLU A 65 2.69 3.95 -8.97
N ARG A 66 1.96 4.93 -9.48
CA ARG A 66 2.15 6.35 -9.13
C ARG A 66 1.94 6.60 -7.66
N LEU A 67 1.06 5.85 -7.01
CA LEU A 67 0.82 5.98 -5.56
C LEU A 67 2.02 5.54 -4.71
N TYR A 68 3.00 4.84 -5.27
CA TYR A 68 4.24 4.52 -4.58
C TYR A 68 5.33 5.57 -4.76
N ASP A 69 5.11 6.58 -5.61
CA ASP A 69 5.98 7.74 -5.75
C ASP A 69 5.80 8.68 -4.55
N ALA A 70 6.92 9.15 -4.00
CA ALA A 70 6.93 10.10 -2.91
C ALA A 70 6.32 11.45 -3.33
N GLU A 71 6.49 11.85 -4.60
CA GLU A 71 5.96 13.11 -5.13
C GLU A 71 4.47 13.03 -5.44
N CYS A 72 3.88 11.83 -5.45
CA CYS A 72 2.45 11.67 -5.71
C CYS A 72 1.62 12.25 -4.55
N LEU A 73 0.90 13.32 -4.85
CA LEU A 73 -0.08 13.93 -3.96
C LEU A 73 -1.26 12.97 -3.77
N CYS A 74 -1.53 12.65 -2.51
CA CYS A 74 -2.64 11.81 -2.11
C CYS A 74 -3.49 12.56 -1.09
N GLU A 75 -4.79 12.40 -1.18
CA GLU A 75 -5.76 13.02 -0.27
C GLU A 75 -6.89 12.05 0.07
N SER A 76 -7.75 12.48 0.99
CA SER A 76 -8.97 11.74 1.30
C SER A 76 -10.03 11.97 0.22
N VAL A 77 -10.29 10.94 -0.58
CA VAL A 77 -11.39 10.90 -1.54
C VAL A 77 -12.58 10.16 -0.94
N GLN A 78 -13.80 10.65 -1.17
CA GLN A 78 -15.02 10.06 -0.62
C GLN A 78 -15.69 9.14 -1.64
N TYR A 79 -16.06 7.93 -1.21
CA TYR A 79 -16.80 6.97 -2.02
C TYR A 79 -17.80 6.18 -1.20
N ASP A 80 -19.08 6.26 -1.55
CA ASP A 80 -20.16 5.50 -0.90
C ASP A 80 -20.13 5.61 0.65
N GLY A 81 -19.84 6.81 1.15
CA GLY A 81 -19.69 7.07 2.59
C GLY A 81 -18.37 6.59 3.22
N HIS A 82 -17.44 6.05 2.42
CA HIS A 82 -16.11 5.66 2.84
C HIS A 82 -15.06 6.68 2.41
N ALA A 83 -14.14 6.99 3.31
CA ALA A 83 -12.95 7.76 3.00
C ALA A 83 -11.83 6.84 2.51
N LEU A 84 -11.33 7.08 1.30
CA LEU A 84 -10.20 6.37 0.70
C LEU A 84 -9.02 7.35 0.56
N TRP A 85 -7.79 6.84 0.64
CA TRP A 85 -6.59 7.64 0.41
C TRP A 85 -6.10 7.40 -1.02
N SER A 86 -6.20 8.39 -1.90
CA SER A 86 -5.85 8.23 -3.32
C SER A 86 -5.48 9.55 -3.98
N ARG A 87 -5.20 9.52 -5.29
CA ARG A 87 -4.99 10.73 -6.09
C ARG A 87 -6.31 11.49 -6.22
N PRO A 88 -6.29 12.85 -6.23
CA PRO A 88 -7.51 13.67 -6.32
C PRO A 88 -8.33 13.43 -7.59
N ASP A 89 -7.66 12.99 -8.66
CA ASP A 89 -8.21 12.72 -9.99
C ASP A 89 -8.53 11.23 -10.23
N ALA A 90 -8.40 10.37 -9.21
CA ALA A 90 -8.59 8.94 -9.39
C ALA A 90 -10.04 8.58 -9.70
N GLU A 91 -10.26 7.86 -10.81
CA GLU A 91 -11.55 7.24 -11.10
C GLU A 91 -11.82 6.11 -10.12
N ILE A 92 -13.08 5.95 -9.74
CA ILE A 92 -13.48 5.04 -8.65
C ILE A 92 -13.02 3.59 -8.86
N ASN A 93 -13.18 3.08 -10.08
CA ASN A 93 -12.86 1.69 -10.44
C ASN A 93 -11.36 1.47 -10.66
N SER A 94 -10.57 2.54 -10.54
CA SER A 94 -9.11 2.56 -10.65
C SER A 94 -8.42 2.76 -9.31
N ILE A 95 -9.16 2.94 -8.21
CA ILE A 95 -8.58 3.19 -6.90
C ILE A 95 -7.84 1.95 -6.41
N ASP A 96 -6.53 2.10 -6.33
CA ASP A 96 -5.65 1.13 -5.68
C ASP A 96 -5.67 1.37 -4.16
N ILE A 97 -6.54 0.63 -3.49
CA ILE A 97 -6.67 0.69 -2.03
C ILE A 97 -5.43 0.17 -1.29
N VAL A 98 -4.59 -0.64 -1.95
CA VAL A 98 -3.39 -1.21 -1.35
C VAL A 98 -2.29 -0.16 -1.33
N ALA A 99 -1.97 0.45 -2.48
CA ALA A 99 -1.00 1.53 -2.55
C ALA A 99 -1.44 2.78 -1.79
N GLY A 100 -2.73 3.12 -1.85
CA GLY A 100 -3.31 4.21 -1.06
C GLY A 100 -3.13 4.01 0.44
N SER A 101 -3.40 2.79 0.93
CA SER A 101 -3.17 2.44 2.34
C SER A 101 -1.69 2.41 2.70
N TYR A 102 -0.81 1.95 1.79
CA TYR A 102 0.63 2.03 2.00
C TYR A 102 1.08 3.47 2.25
N ARG A 103 0.61 4.43 1.45
CA ARG A 103 0.93 5.86 1.62
C ARG A 103 0.37 6.43 2.92
N LEU A 104 -0.87 6.11 3.26
CA LEU A 104 -1.47 6.57 4.50
C LEU A 104 -0.72 6.01 5.72
N LEU A 105 -0.42 4.71 5.73
CA LEU A 105 0.37 4.07 6.80
C LEU A 105 1.76 4.72 6.89
N THR A 106 2.41 4.96 5.75
CA THR A 106 3.70 5.66 5.68
C THR A 106 3.63 7.02 6.38
N PHE A 107 2.65 7.85 6.01
CA PHE A 107 2.44 9.16 6.62
C PHE A 107 2.16 9.07 8.12
N LEU A 108 1.34 8.10 8.56
CA LEU A 108 1.03 7.91 9.97
C LEU A 108 2.25 7.42 10.77
N ASP A 109 3.09 6.57 10.20
CA ASP A 109 4.33 6.09 10.82
C ASP A 109 5.33 7.24 10.97
N GLU A 110 5.45 8.08 9.95
CA GLU A 110 6.29 9.28 9.97
C GLU A 110 5.84 10.24 11.06
N ARG A 111 4.52 10.50 11.17
CA ARG A 111 3.97 11.36 12.23
C ARG A 111 4.21 10.86 13.65
N GLN A 112 4.52 9.57 13.83
CA GLN A 112 4.86 9.01 15.14
C GLN A 112 6.35 9.15 15.49
N VAL A 113 7.20 9.54 14.53
CA VAL A 113 8.63 9.78 14.79
C VAL A 113 8.77 11.02 15.71
N PRO A 114 9.39 10.87 16.90
CA PRO A 114 9.56 11.97 17.85
C PRO A 114 10.35 13.14 17.23
N ALA A 115 10.06 14.37 17.69
CA ALA A 115 10.71 15.57 17.18
C ALA A 115 12.23 15.55 17.41
N GLU A 116 12.68 14.96 18.51
CA GLU A 116 14.10 14.80 18.86
C GLU A 116 14.85 13.81 17.94
N ALA A 117 14.14 12.93 17.24
CA ALA A 117 14.71 12.02 16.26
C ALA A 117 14.80 12.65 14.85
N ARG A 118 14.28 13.87 14.69
CA ARG A 118 14.31 14.64 13.45
C ARG A 118 15.41 15.69 13.49
N ASP A 119 16.08 15.91 12.36
CA ASP A 119 16.99 17.03 12.19
C ASP A 119 16.23 18.36 12.00
N GLN A 120 16.96 19.47 11.86
CA GLN A 120 16.37 20.80 11.67
C GLN A 120 15.56 20.95 10.37
N ARG A 121 15.64 19.98 9.46
CA ARG A 121 14.92 19.93 8.18
C ARG A 121 13.75 18.94 8.23
N GLY A 122 13.51 18.29 9.37
CA GLY A 122 12.47 17.27 9.54
C GLY A 122 12.91 15.86 9.18
N THR A 123 14.16 15.65 8.72
CA THR A 123 14.68 14.36 8.28
C THR A 123 14.95 13.44 9.47
N PHE A 124 14.66 12.14 9.35
CA PHE A 124 14.95 11.14 10.37
C PHE A 124 15.53 9.86 9.74
N PHE A 125 16.28 9.08 10.53
CA PHE A 125 16.79 7.79 10.08
C PHE A 125 15.67 6.74 10.07
N SER A 126 15.69 5.80 9.12
CA SER A 126 14.68 4.72 9.05
C SER A 126 14.63 3.83 10.30
N SER A 127 15.69 3.81 11.10
CA SER A 127 15.72 3.15 12.42
C SER A 127 14.79 3.79 13.45
N ALA A 128 14.35 5.04 13.25
CA ALA A 128 13.37 5.70 14.10
C ALA A 128 11.91 5.30 13.77
N LEU A 129 11.68 4.57 12.68
CA LEU A 129 10.36 4.04 12.34
C LEU A 129 10.02 2.81 13.21
N PRO A 130 8.72 2.51 13.41
CA PRO A 130 8.28 1.27 14.04
C PRO A 130 8.91 0.03 13.40
N ALA A 131 9.23 -1.00 14.20
CA ALA A 131 9.97 -2.19 13.75
C ALA A 131 9.34 -2.91 12.54
N ALA A 132 8.01 -2.86 12.41
CA ALA A 132 7.31 -3.42 11.26
C ALA A 132 7.68 -2.72 9.93
N ARG A 133 8.00 -1.43 9.97
CA ARG A 133 8.35 -0.59 8.81
C ARG A 133 9.82 -0.54 8.49
N GLN A 134 10.70 -0.74 9.46
CA GLN A 134 12.15 -0.77 9.23
C GLN A 134 12.53 -1.77 8.13
N ARG A 135 11.84 -2.90 8.04
CA ARG A 135 12.05 -3.92 6.99
C ARG A 135 11.67 -3.44 5.59
N THR A 136 10.68 -2.56 5.47
CA THR A 136 10.21 -1.97 4.21
C THR A 136 10.93 -0.66 3.85
N ALA A 137 11.62 -0.04 4.80
CA ALA A 137 12.25 1.28 4.69
C ALA A 137 13.74 1.21 4.32
N LYS A 138 14.11 0.40 3.31
CA LYS A 138 15.48 0.36 2.76
C LYS A 138 15.83 1.58 1.90
N LEU A 139 14.95 2.57 1.80
CA LEU A 139 15.18 3.84 1.11
C LEU A 139 14.77 4.97 2.06
N PRO A 140 15.59 6.04 2.20
CA PRO A 140 15.17 7.22 2.93
C PRO A 140 13.98 7.84 2.18
N LEU A 141 12.82 7.91 2.84
CA LEU A 141 11.66 8.67 2.39
C LEU A 141 11.96 10.13 2.76
N VAL A 142 12.54 10.88 1.82
CA VAL A 142 12.78 12.31 2.01
C VAL A 142 11.48 13.05 1.72
N ASP A 143 11.03 13.80 2.71
CA ASP A 143 9.83 14.64 2.74
C ASP A 143 9.85 15.76 1.69
N HIS A 144 8.87 15.77 0.80
CA HIS A 144 8.31 16.98 0.20
C HIS A 144 6.79 17.03 0.45
N HIS A 145 6.37 16.99 1.72
CA HIS A 145 4.98 17.19 2.13
C HIS A 145 4.85 18.33 3.14
N ALA A 146 5.23 19.54 2.73
CA ALA A 146 4.76 20.80 3.31
C ALA A 146 5.15 21.96 2.38
N GLN A 147 4.27 22.31 1.45
CA GLN A 147 4.11 23.69 0.98
C GLN A 147 2.62 24.02 0.97
#